data_AF-A0A6N8Z4X0-F1
#
_entry.id   AF-A0A6N8Z4X0-F1
#
_cell.length_a   1.000
_cell.length_b   1.000
_cell.length_c   1.000
_cell.angle_alpha   90.00
_cell.angle_beta   90.00
_cell.angle_gamma   90.00
#
_symmetry.space_group_name_H-M   'P 1'
#
loop_
_entity.id
_entity.type
_entity.pdbx_description
1 polymer ?
#
loop_
_entity_poly.entity_id
_entity_poly.type
_entity_poly.pdbx_seq_one_letter_code
_entity_poly.pdbx_strand_id
1 'polypeptide(L)'
;MKLTDLITAAPWREAVTYRDTWPHEYVLLQKDGERELMWAVWQRMRDGEAFNGYFFSRPTIYLFIADYKYWFMSSLDTINAMLEDENHDSEVVLNRARLYHDRRDFYIQYGDTGMRDDYPGPPYWMKQNDTDDAEE
;
A
#
# COMPACT_ATOMS: atom_id res chain seq x y z
N MET A 1 16.90 -14.69 -9.90
CA MET A 1 15.59 -15.16 -9.35
C MET A 1 14.50 -14.26 -9.93
N LYS A 2 13.28 -14.75 -10.18
CA LYS A 2 12.19 -13.83 -10.61
C LYS A 2 11.62 -13.14 -9.37
N LEU A 3 11.18 -11.89 -9.51
CA LEU A 3 10.56 -11.14 -8.41
C LEU A 3 9.33 -11.86 -7.83
N THR A 4 8.57 -12.57 -8.67
CA THR A 4 7.45 -13.40 -8.23
C THR A 4 7.86 -14.52 -7.29
N ASP A 5 9.07 -15.08 -7.47
CA ASP A 5 9.59 -16.16 -6.63
C ASP A 5 9.96 -15.59 -5.25
N LEU A 6 10.62 -14.43 -5.20
CA LEU A 6 10.92 -13.66 -3.99
C LEU A 6 9.62 -13.36 -3.20
N ILE A 7 8.62 -12.80 -3.88
CA ILE A 7 7.33 -12.46 -3.27
C ILE A 7 6.64 -13.68 -2.66
N THR A 8 6.72 -14.84 -3.34
CA THR A 8 6.04 -16.06 -2.91
C THR A 8 6.75 -16.70 -1.72
N ALA A 9 8.08 -16.65 -1.67
CA ALA A 9 8.88 -17.23 -0.60
C ALA A 9 8.90 -16.39 0.68
N ALA A 10 8.69 -15.07 0.57
CA ALA A 10 8.83 -14.15 1.69
C ALA A 10 7.83 -14.42 2.84
N PRO A 11 8.24 -14.28 4.12
CA PRO A 11 7.44 -14.59 5.31
C PRO A 11 6.48 -13.44 5.68
N TRP A 12 5.53 -13.15 4.80
CA TRP A 12 4.53 -12.09 5.02
C TRP A 12 3.71 -12.29 6.30
N ARG A 13 3.60 -11.24 7.11
CA ARG A 13 2.83 -11.24 8.37
C ARG A 13 1.63 -10.32 8.26
N GLU A 14 0.50 -10.69 8.85
CA GLU A 14 -0.69 -9.83 8.89
C GLU A 14 -0.38 -8.52 9.67
N ALA A 15 -0.80 -7.38 9.12
CA ALA A 15 -0.65 -6.09 9.77
C ALA A 15 -1.69 -5.95 10.90
N VAL A 16 -1.24 -6.08 12.16
CA VAL A 16 -2.12 -5.99 13.33
C VAL A 16 -2.73 -4.60 13.48
N THR A 17 -2.00 -3.55 13.09
CA THR A 17 -2.38 -2.13 13.24
C THR A 17 -3.70 -1.78 12.57
N TYR A 18 -4.07 -2.49 11.49
CA TYR A 18 -5.28 -2.22 10.73
C TYR A 18 -6.24 -3.40 10.72
N ARG A 19 -6.07 -4.42 11.57
CA ARG A 19 -6.87 -5.66 11.51
C ARG A 19 -8.38 -5.41 11.45
N ASP A 20 -8.89 -4.44 12.21
CA ASP A 20 -10.33 -4.16 12.27
C ASP A 20 -10.85 -3.33 11.08
N THR A 21 -9.95 -2.73 10.29
CA THR A 21 -10.30 -1.84 9.16
C THR A 21 -9.89 -2.43 7.80
N TRP A 22 -8.77 -3.13 7.75
CA TRP A 22 -8.15 -3.74 6.57
C TRP A 22 -7.47 -5.06 6.96
N PRO A 23 -8.23 -6.13 7.28
CA PRO A 23 -7.72 -7.43 7.76
C PRO A 23 -6.87 -8.20 6.74
N HIS A 24 -6.58 -7.61 5.57
CA HIS A 24 -5.86 -8.25 4.47
C HIS A 24 -4.59 -7.50 4.08
N GLU A 25 -4.15 -6.56 4.91
CA GLU A 25 -2.82 -5.95 4.80
C GLU A 25 -1.78 -6.88 5.44
N TYR A 26 -0.68 -7.07 4.72
CA TYR A 26 0.46 -7.84 5.19
C TYR A 26 1.73 -7.01 5.09
N VAL A 27 2.62 -7.22 6.04
CA VAL A 27 3.91 -6.56 6.13
C VAL A 27 5.05 -7.54 6.00
N LEU A 28 6.15 -7.03 5.46
CA LEU A 28 7.45 -7.67 5.42
C LEU A 28 8.46 -6.73 6.04
N LEU A 29 9.29 -7.25 6.94
CA LEU A 29 10.28 -6.47 7.66
C LEU A 29 11.68 -6.81 7.15
N GLN A 30 12.54 -5.80 7.01
CA GLN A 30 13.90 -6.00 6.49
C GLN A 30 14.70 -7.00 7.34
N LYS A 31 14.49 -6.98 8.66
CA LYS A 31 15.16 -7.87 9.62
C LYS A 31 14.84 -9.35 9.43
N ASP A 32 13.81 -9.69 8.66
CA ASP A 32 13.45 -11.07 8.35
C ASP A 32 14.33 -11.66 7.21
N GLY A 33 15.35 -10.94 6.76
CA GLY A 33 16.29 -11.39 5.71
C GLY A 33 15.84 -11.05 4.29
N GLU A 34 14.82 -10.23 4.15
CA GLU A 34 14.08 -10.02 2.89
C GLU A 34 14.54 -8.77 2.12
N ARG A 35 15.79 -8.34 2.35
CA ARG A 35 16.34 -7.14 1.72
C ARG A 35 16.33 -7.22 0.20
N GLU A 36 16.61 -8.39 -0.38
CA GLU A 36 16.61 -8.58 -1.83
C GLU A 36 15.23 -8.28 -2.45
N LEU A 37 14.15 -8.77 -1.82
CA LEU A 37 12.80 -8.47 -2.26
C LEU A 37 12.48 -6.97 -2.12
N MET A 38 12.84 -6.35 -1.01
CA MET A 38 12.64 -4.91 -0.82
C MET A 38 13.38 -4.08 -1.86
N TRP A 39 14.64 -4.42 -2.15
CA TRP A 39 15.44 -3.76 -3.17
C TRP A 39 14.82 -3.89 -4.56
N ALA A 40 14.35 -5.09 -4.91
CA ALA A 40 13.72 -5.34 -6.20
C ALA A 40 12.39 -4.58 -6.37
N VAL A 41 11.59 -4.46 -5.30
CA VAL A 41 10.35 -3.65 -5.32
C VAL A 41 10.69 -2.16 -5.43
N TRP A 42 11.64 -1.68 -4.63
CA TRP A 42 12.08 -0.28 -4.66
C TRP A 42 12.62 0.12 -6.05
N GLN A 43 13.44 -0.74 -6.67
CA GLN A 43 14.02 -0.48 -7.99
C GLN A 43 12.93 -0.30 -9.05
N ARG A 44 11.92 -1.18 -9.08
CA ARG A 44 10.80 -1.04 -10.03
C ARG A 44 9.99 0.22 -9.80
N MET A 45 9.80 0.64 -8.54
CA MET A 45 9.17 1.93 -8.23
C MET A 45 9.99 3.10 -8.78
N ARG A 46 11.33 3.04 -8.67
CA ARG A 46 12.25 4.05 -9.22
C ARG A 46 12.29 4.09 -10.73
N ASP A 47 12.16 2.94 -11.38
CA ASP A 47 12.15 2.80 -12.84
C ASP A 47 10.83 3.32 -13.48
N GLY A 48 9.91 3.84 -12.66
CA GLY A 48 8.68 4.46 -13.14
C GLY A 48 7.52 3.48 -13.35
N GLU A 49 7.65 2.25 -12.85
CA GLU A 49 6.56 1.24 -12.92
C GLU A 49 5.49 1.44 -11.84
N ALA A 50 5.66 2.43 -10.98
CA ALA A 50 4.77 2.71 -9.86
C ALA A 50 3.80 3.87 -10.14
N PHE A 51 2.73 3.87 -9.36
CA PHE A 51 1.65 4.84 -9.40
C PHE A 51 1.70 5.73 -8.16
N ASN A 52 1.58 7.04 -8.37
CA ASN A 52 1.43 8.00 -7.28
C ASN A 52 -0.04 8.03 -6.84
N GLY A 53 -0.30 7.75 -5.58
CA GLY A 53 -1.65 7.82 -5.00
C GLY A 53 -1.62 8.32 -3.58
N TYR A 54 -2.62 7.93 -2.80
CA TYR A 54 -2.76 8.30 -1.41
C TYR A 54 -3.01 7.08 -0.53
N PHE A 55 -2.45 7.10 0.68
CA PHE A 55 -2.83 6.25 1.79
C PHE A 55 -3.55 7.15 2.81
N PHE A 56 -4.88 7.03 2.89
CA PHE A 56 -5.76 8.04 3.48
C PHE A 56 -5.52 9.43 2.86
N SER A 57 -5.01 10.38 3.65
CA SER A 57 -4.69 11.75 3.22
C SER A 57 -3.20 11.95 2.94
N ARG A 58 -2.38 10.90 3.01
CA ARG A 58 -0.93 10.99 2.82
C ARG A 58 -0.52 10.50 1.43
N PRO A 59 0.27 11.27 0.68
CA PRO A 59 0.84 10.79 -0.58
C PRO A 59 1.60 9.48 -0.39
N THR A 60 1.48 8.57 -1.36
CA THR A 60 2.11 7.24 -1.34
C THR A 60 2.39 6.76 -2.75
N ILE A 61 3.38 5.88 -2.89
CA ILE A 61 3.76 5.27 -4.16
C ILE A 61 3.38 3.78 -4.10
N TYR A 62 2.56 3.35 -5.04
CA TYR A 62 2.09 1.97 -5.15
C TYR A 62 2.71 1.27 -6.36
N LEU A 63 3.24 0.07 -6.16
CA LEU A 63 3.62 -0.83 -7.24
C LEU A 63 2.58 -1.96 -7.35
N PHE A 64 2.15 -2.26 -8.56
CA PHE A 64 1.17 -3.31 -8.82
C PHE A 64 1.86 -4.53 -9.44
N ILE A 65 1.75 -5.69 -8.80
CA ILE A 65 2.30 -6.95 -9.31
C ILE A 65 1.24 -8.03 -9.11
N ALA A 66 0.77 -8.62 -10.21
CA ALA A 66 -0.35 -9.55 -10.21
C ALA A 66 -1.56 -8.98 -9.44
N ASP A 67 -2.15 -9.75 -8.54
CA ASP A 67 -3.35 -9.37 -7.78
C ASP A 67 -3.03 -8.59 -6.50
N TYR A 68 -1.86 -7.94 -6.42
CA TYR A 68 -1.41 -7.24 -5.21
C TYR A 68 -0.89 -5.83 -5.53
N LYS A 69 -1.15 -4.92 -4.59
CA LYS A 69 -0.47 -3.63 -4.48
C LYS A 69 0.58 -3.68 -3.38
N TYR A 70 1.69 -2.99 -3.59
CA TYR A 70 2.85 -2.92 -2.71
C TYR A 70 3.22 -1.48 -2.44
N TRP A 71 3.58 -1.13 -1.21
CA TRP A 71 4.04 0.22 -0.86
C TRP A 71 4.95 0.25 0.36
N PHE A 72 5.80 1.26 0.43
CA PHE A 72 6.56 1.61 1.62
C PHE A 72 5.86 2.73 2.40
N MET A 73 6.08 2.79 3.71
CA MET A 73 5.55 3.87 4.56
C MET A 73 6.41 5.15 4.54
N SER A 74 7.61 5.08 3.96
CA SER A 74 8.56 6.19 3.83
C SER A 74 8.83 6.51 2.35
N SER A 75 9.39 7.68 2.08
CA SER A 75 9.76 8.09 0.71
C SER A 75 10.83 7.16 0.12
N LEU A 76 10.88 7.05 -1.21
CA LEU A 76 11.85 6.18 -1.88
C LEU A 76 13.30 6.55 -1.57
N ASP A 77 13.62 7.84 -1.36
CA ASP A 77 14.98 8.25 -0.99
C ASP A 77 15.34 7.81 0.43
N THR A 78 14.40 7.89 1.37
CA THR A 78 14.58 7.35 2.73
C THR A 78 14.74 5.83 2.69
N ILE A 79 13.93 5.14 1.89
CA ILE A 79 14.03 3.68 1.71
C ILE A 79 15.38 3.29 1.12
N ASN A 80 15.89 4.05 0.14
CA ASN A 80 17.22 3.79 -0.43
C ASN A 80 18.30 3.84 0.65
N ALA A 81 18.34 4.93 1.41
CA ALA A 81 19.33 5.10 2.48
C ALA A 81 19.28 3.98 3.53
N MET A 82 18.08 3.56 3.93
CA MET A 82 17.89 2.46 4.90
C MET A 82 18.23 1.08 4.34
N LEU A 83 18.05 0.87 3.04
CA LEU A 83 18.39 -0.39 2.41
C LEU A 83 19.90 -0.49 2.11
N GLU A 84 20.59 0.63 1.87
CA GLU A 84 22.05 0.72 1.68
C GLU A 84 22.83 0.55 2.99
N ASP A 85 22.31 1.08 4.10
CA ASP A 85 22.95 0.99 5.41
C ASP A 85 22.49 -0.24 6.19
N GLU A 86 23.35 -1.24 6.28
CA GLU A 86 23.06 -2.48 7.02
C GLU A 86 22.95 -2.28 8.53
N ASN A 87 23.44 -1.15 9.07
CA ASN A 87 23.44 -0.82 10.49
C ASN A 87 22.39 0.25 10.82
N HIS A 88 21.48 0.57 9.91
CA HIS A 88 20.47 1.58 10.16
C HIS A 88 19.49 1.09 11.24
N ASP A 89 19.32 1.86 12.32
CA ASP A 89 18.42 1.54 13.45
C ASP A 89 16.92 1.57 13.09
N SER A 90 16.58 1.88 11.83
CA SER A 90 15.19 2.05 11.39
C SER A 90 14.78 0.90 10.49
N GLU A 91 13.62 0.33 10.78
CA GLU A 91 13.11 -0.84 10.11
C GLU A 91 12.41 -0.46 8.80
N VAL A 92 12.91 -0.95 7.66
CA VAL A 92 12.17 -0.88 6.39
C VAL A 92 11.01 -1.86 6.43
N VAL A 93 9.81 -1.34 6.16
CA VAL A 93 8.58 -2.12 6.07
C VAL A 93 8.02 -2.03 4.66
N LEU A 94 7.92 -3.19 4.01
CA LEU A 94 7.19 -3.33 2.77
C LEU A 94 5.78 -3.85 3.08
N ASN A 95 4.78 -3.09 2.68
CA ASN A 95 3.39 -3.46 2.86
C ASN A 95 2.85 -4.06 1.55
N ARG A 96 1.90 -4.98 1.68
CA ARG A 96 1.11 -5.47 0.56
C ARG A 96 -0.35 -5.64 0.95
N ALA A 97 -1.23 -5.52 -0.04
CA ALA A 97 -2.62 -5.93 0.08
C ALA A 97 -3.09 -6.52 -1.26
N ARG A 98 -4.03 -7.47 -1.21
CA ARG A 98 -4.69 -7.91 -2.44
C ARG A 98 -5.47 -6.75 -3.05
N LEU A 99 -5.52 -6.73 -4.38
CA LEU A 99 -6.49 -5.94 -5.12
C LEU A 99 -7.87 -6.52 -4.80
N TYR A 100 -8.73 -5.73 -4.15
CA TYR A 100 -10.08 -6.18 -3.82
C TYR A 100 -10.92 -6.30 -5.10
N HIS A 101 -11.70 -7.37 -5.19
CA HIS A 101 -12.78 -7.53 -6.18
C HIS A 101 -14.17 -7.17 -5.60
N ASP A 102 -14.23 -6.53 -4.43
CA ASP A 102 -15.52 -6.14 -3.83
C ASP A 102 -15.96 -4.75 -4.32
N ARG A 103 -17.24 -4.65 -4.66
CA ARG A 103 -17.92 -3.61 -5.45
C ARG A 103 -18.02 -2.23 -4.78
N ARG A 104 -17.15 -1.92 -3.81
CA ARG A 104 -17.20 -0.70 -3.00
C ARG A 104 -15.88 0.05 -2.88
N ASP A 105 -14.77 -0.52 -3.33
CA ASP A 105 -13.47 0.15 -3.26
C ASP A 105 -12.71 -0.01 -4.58
N PHE A 106 -12.80 1.04 -5.40
CA PHE A 106 -11.86 1.46 -6.44
C PHE A 106 -11.51 0.43 -7.54
N TYR A 107 -12.20 0.50 -8.68
CA TYR A 107 -11.61 0.09 -9.96
C TYR A 107 -10.61 1.17 -10.35
N ILE A 108 -9.32 0.98 -10.06
CA ILE A 108 -8.26 1.81 -10.64
C ILE A 108 -8.07 1.36 -12.08
N GLN A 109 -8.46 2.20 -13.04
CA GLN A 109 -8.31 1.97 -14.47
C GLN A 109 -7.14 2.74 -15.06
N TYR A 110 -6.72 2.35 -16.26
CA TYR A 110 -5.68 3.05 -16.99
C TYR A 110 -6.16 4.47 -17.34
N GLY A 111 -5.52 5.49 -16.75
CA GLY A 111 -5.89 6.90 -16.89
C GLY A 111 -6.42 7.55 -15.62
N ASP A 112 -6.68 6.79 -14.55
CA ASP A 112 -7.07 7.34 -13.26
C ASP A 112 -5.91 8.09 -12.63
N THR A 113 -6.16 9.28 -12.08
CA THR A 113 -5.14 10.14 -11.48
C THR A 113 -4.94 9.88 -9.99
N GLY A 114 -5.81 9.05 -9.39
CA GLY A 114 -5.76 8.72 -7.97
C GLY A 114 -6.37 9.80 -7.09
N MET A 115 -7.01 10.82 -7.67
CA MET A 115 -7.68 11.88 -6.95
C MET A 115 -9.06 11.41 -6.45
N ARG A 116 -9.51 11.96 -5.31
CA ARG A 116 -10.84 11.66 -4.74
C ARG A 116 -11.97 11.86 -5.76
N ASP A 117 -11.80 12.81 -6.68
CA ASP A 117 -12.79 13.18 -7.69
C ASP A 117 -12.89 12.17 -8.85
N ASP A 118 -11.89 11.28 -8.99
CA ASP A 118 -11.93 10.16 -9.95
C ASP A 118 -12.88 9.04 -9.49
N TYR A 119 -13.39 9.13 -8.25
CA TYR A 119 -14.15 8.06 -7.62
C TYR A 119 -15.53 8.54 -7.15
N PRO A 120 -16.58 7.70 -7.27
CA PRO A 120 -17.92 8.08 -6.83
C PRO A 120 -17.88 8.38 -5.33
N GLY A 121 -18.62 9.42 -4.95
CA GLY A 121 -18.59 10.05 -3.62
C GLY A 121 -18.82 9.11 -2.43
N PRO A 122 -18.82 9.68 -1.20
CA PRO A 122 -18.63 8.93 0.04
C PRO A 122 -19.55 7.71 0.15
N PRO A 123 -19.08 6.64 0.79
CA PRO A 123 -19.82 5.38 0.88
C PRO A 123 -21.21 5.60 1.47
N TYR A 124 -22.19 4.82 1.03
CA TYR A 124 -23.61 5.07 1.33
C TYR A 124 -23.95 5.16 2.83
N TRP A 125 -23.14 4.58 3.71
CA TRP A 125 -23.32 4.63 5.16
C TRP A 125 -22.84 5.94 5.81
N MET A 126 -22.16 6.82 5.07
CA MET A 126 -21.85 8.20 5.50
C MET A 126 -23.00 9.19 5.26
N LYS A 127 -24.13 8.77 4.69
CA LYS A 127 -25.31 9.64 4.46
C LYS A 127 -26.27 9.74 5.65
N GLN A 128 -25.92 9.23 6.84
CA GLN A 128 -26.89 9.02 7.92
C GLN A 128 -26.69 9.82 9.21
N ASN A 129 -25.94 10.91 9.20
CA ASN A 129 -25.81 11.79 10.39
C ASN A 129 -26.34 13.22 10.23
N ASP A 130 -27.06 13.54 9.14
CA ASP A 130 -27.58 14.92 8.91
C ASP A 130 -29.12 15.02 8.93
N THR A 131 -29.82 14.13 9.63
CA THR A 131 -31.27 14.28 9.87
C THR A 131 -31.67 13.82 11.26
N ASP A 132 -31.26 14.55 12.31
CA ASP A 132 -31.94 14.47 13.62
C ASP A 132 -31.90 15.79 14.43
N ASP A 133 -31.58 16.93 13.83
CA ASP A 133 -31.71 18.27 14.49
C ASP A 133 -32.65 19.21 13.71
N ALA A 134 -33.78 18.68 13.27
CA ALA A 134 -34.91 19.49 12.84
C ALA A 134 -36.22 18.81 13.23
N GLU A 135 -36.58 18.92 14.51
CA GLU A 135 -37.97 19.06 15.02
C GLU A 135 -37.98 18.94 16.56
N GLU A 136 -37.92 20.07 17.26
CA GLU A 136 -38.98 20.58 18.16
C GLU A 136 -38.70 22.02 18.62
#